data_AF-A0A9Q3ENZ4-F1
#
_entry.id   AF-A0A9Q3ENZ4-F1
#
_cell.length_a   1.000
_cell.length_b   1.000
_cell.length_c   1.000
_cell.angle_alpha   90.00
_cell.angle_beta   90.00
_cell.angle_gamma   90.00
#
_symmetry.space_group_name_H-M   'P 1'
#
loop_
_entity.id
_entity.type
_entity.pdbx_description
1 polymer ?
#
loop_
_entity_poly.entity_id
_entity_poly.type
_entity_poly.pdbx_seq_one_letter_code
_entity_poly.pdbx_strand_id
1 'polypeptide(L)'
;MMTLPHSIIKTPLLPHQKTRLAFLWDQEIPNGQSACNLWATSPPVSPFNARHIITNKVIRSFESLLTNTPLAGLLMDDMGLGKTIQAISLIGTSNEQLITNTRHHHLPTLLNHQLAIGNIQACSSWSTESQNLPFPHSSLII
;
A
#
# COMPACT_ATOMS: atom_id res chain seq x y z
N MET A 1 2.75 1.68 -15.06
CA MET A 1 4.11 1.31 -14.61
C MET A 1 4.43 2.16 -13.39
N MET A 2 4.70 1.54 -12.24
CA MET A 2 5.11 2.24 -11.02
C MET A 2 6.53 2.77 -11.22
N THR A 3 6.69 4.09 -11.27
CA THR A 3 8.01 4.72 -11.16
C THR A 3 8.42 4.64 -9.70
N LEU A 4 9.48 3.89 -9.38
CA LEU A 4 10.02 3.88 -8.02
C LEU A 4 10.36 5.32 -7.60
N PRO A 5 10.06 5.71 -6.36
CA PRO A 5 10.42 7.02 -5.84
C PRO A 5 11.94 7.06 -5.59
N HIS A 6 12.70 7.23 -6.67
CA HIS A 6 14.17 7.30 -6.65
C HIS A 6 14.68 8.48 -5.80
N SER A 7 13.83 9.46 -5.52
CA SER A 7 14.09 10.62 -4.65
C SER A 7 14.08 10.28 -3.15
N ILE A 8 13.39 9.21 -2.73
CA ILE A 8 13.03 8.98 -1.31
C ILE A 8 13.81 7.82 -0.71
N ILE A 9 14.00 6.73 -1.45
CA ILE A 9 14.70 5.55 -0.93
C ILE A 9 16.13 5.57 -1.48
N LYS A 10 17.08 5.99 -0.64
CA LYS A 10 18.51 6.05 -1.01
C LYS A 10 19.11 4.66 -1.24
N THR A 11 18.55 3.64 -0.61
CA THR A 11 19.00 2.25 -0.73
C THR A 11 18.43 1.61 -2.00
N PRO A 12 19.29 1.04 -2.87
CA PRO A 12 18.81 0.38 -4.07
C PRO A 12 18.04 -0.90 -3.72
N LEU A 13 16.78 -0.99 -4.18
CA LEU A 13 15.99 -2.20 -4.01
C LEU A 13 16.41 -3.30 -5.00
N LEU A 14 16.51 -4.53 -4.50
CA LEU A 14 16.72 -5.73 -5.30
C LEU A 14 15.47 -6.05 -6.15
N PRO A 15 15.59 -6.80 -7.27
CA PRO A 15 14.46 -7.08 -8.16
C PRO A 15 13.24 -7.67 -7.45
N HIS A 16 13.43 -8.65 -6.57
CA HIS A 16 12.33 -9.25 -5.81
C HIS A 16 11.65 -8.26 -4.85
N GLN A 17 12.42 -7.34 -4.28
CA GLN A 17 11.91 -6.30 -3.38
C GLN A 17 11.04 -5.30 -4.15
N LYS A 18 11.42 -4.95 -5.39
CA LYS A 18 10.60 -4.10 -6.28
C LYS A 18 9.28 -4.77 -6.66
N THR A 19 9.33 -6.06 -7.03
CA THR A 19 8.10 -6.81 -7.36
C THR A 19 7.15 -6.88 -6.17
N ARG A 20 7.68 -7.14 -4.97
CA ARG A 20 6.89 -7.18 -3.74
C ARG A 20 6.34 -5.82 -3.34
N LEU A 21 7.15 -4.78 -3.46
CA LEU A 21 6.68 -3.42 -3.22
C LEU A 21 5.53 -3.05 -4.16
N ALA A 22 5.62 -3.38 -5.46
CA ALA A 22 4.55 -3.15 -6.41
C ALA A 22 3.27 -3.93 -6.06
N PHE A 23 3.41 -5.16 -5.56
CA PHE A 23 2.28 -5.95 -5.07
C PHE A 23 1.63 -5.32 -3.82
N LEU A 24 2.42 -4.94 -2.82
CA LEU A 24 1.92 -4.30 -1.60
C LEU A 24 1.24 -2.96 -1.93
N TRP A 25 1.83 -2.21 -2.86
CA TRP A 25 1.27 -0.96 -3.35
C TRP A 25 -0.09 -1.14 -4.02
N ASP A 26 -0.26 -2.21 -4.82
CA ASP A 26 -1.55 -2.57 -5.42
C ASP A 26 -2.62 -2.93 -4.37
N GLN A 27 -2.23 -3.40 -3.19
CA GLN A 27 -3.15 -3.69 -2.08
C GLN A 27 -3.55 -2.44 -1.28
N GLU A 28 -2.78 -1.36 -1.34
CA GLU A 28 -3.07 -0.10 -0.61
C GLU A 28 -3.95 0.87 -1.41
N ILE A 29 -4.11 0.65 -2.73
CA ILE A 29 -4.94 1.51 -3.58
C ILE A 29 -6.33 0.89 -3.74
N PRO A 30 -7.43 1.65 -3.54
CA PRO A 30 -8.79 1.17 -3.75
C PRO A 30 -9.02 0.51 -5.12
N ASN A 31 -8.42 1.10 -6.16
CA ASN A 31 -8.54 0.66 -7.55
C ASN A 31 -7.47 -0.36 -7.95
N GLY A 32 -6.76 -0.94 -6.99
CA GLY A 32 -5.77 -1.98 -7.25
C GLY A 32 -6.40 -3.21 -7.89
N GLN A 33 -5.62 -3.89 -8.73
CA GLN A 33 -6.08 -5.11 -9.40
C GLN A 33 -6.45 -6.19 -8.36
N SER A 34 -5.68 -6.26 -7.28
CA SER A 34 -5.88 -7.19 -6.19
C SER A 34 -7.23 -7.04 -5.48
N ALA A 35 -7.78 -5.81 -5.42
CA ALA A 35 -9.05 -5.54 -4.75
C ALA A 35 -10.26 -6.18 -5.45
N CYS A 36 -10.11 -6.61 -6.71
CA CYS A 36 -11.17 -7.16 -7.55
C CYS A 36 -11.09 -8.68 -7.75
N ASN A 37 -10.07 -9.37 -7.23
CA ASN A 37 -9.80 -10.79 -7.58
C ASN A 37 -10.93 -11.77 -7.22
N LEU A 38 -11.73 -11.47 -6.20
CA LEU A 38 -12.86 -12.32 -5.78
C LEU A 38 -14.21 -11.86 -6.34
N TRP A 39 -14.20 -10.88 -7.26
CA TRP A 39 -15.40 -10.30 -7.83
C TRP A 39 -15.46 -10.60 -9.33
N ALA A 40 -16.51 -11.29 -9.74
CA ALA A 40 -16.81 -11.52 -11.14
C ALA A 40 -17.86 -10.53 -11.62
N THR A 41 -17.73 -10.05 -12.85
CA THR A 41 -18.85 -9.37 -13.52
C THR A 41 -20.01 -10.36 -13.65
N SER A 42 -21.25 -9.91 -13.48
CA SER A 42 -22.43 -10.78 -13.64
C SER A 42 -23.14 -10.52 -14.98
N PRO A 43 -22.66 -11.05 -16.12
CA PRO A 43 -23.50 -11.16 -17.31
C PRO A 43 -24.60 -12.21 -17.04
N PRO A 44 -25.84 -12.04 -17.54
CA PRO A 44 -26.32 -11.05 -18.50
C PRO A 44 -27.20 -9.93 -17.91
N VAL A 45 -27.35 -9.84 -16.59
CA VAL A 45 -28.43 -9.05 -15.96
C VAL A 45 -28.13 -7.55 -15.90
N SER A 46 -26.86 -7.14 -15.75
CA SER A 46 -26.42 -5.74 -15.82
C SER A 46 -24.90 -5.65 -15.86
N PRO A 47 -24.31 -4.80 -16.72
CA PRO A 47 -22.86 -4.60 -16.79
C PRO A 47 -22.27 -3.92 -15.52
N PHE A 48 -23.13 -3.40 -14.64
CA PHE A 48 -22.72 -2.68 -13.42
C PHE A 48 -22.74 -3.56 -12.17
N ASN A 49 -23.18 -4.81 -12.29
CA ASN A 49 -23.26 -5.73 -11.18
C ASN A 49 -21.97 -6.55 -11.06
N ALA A 50 -21.39 -6.54 -9.87
CA ALA A 50 -20.32 -7.44 -9.49
C ALA A 50 -20.86 -8.47 -8.50
N ARG A 51 -20.47 -9.73 -8.69
CA ARG A 51 -20.82 -10.85 -7.83
C ARG A 51 -19.56 -11.39 -7.15
N HIS A 52 -19.59 -11.47 -5.83
CA HIS A 52 -18.52 -12.12 -5.08
C HIS A 52 -18.56 -13.63 -5.32
N ILE A 53 -17.44 -14.21 -5.77
CA ILE A 53 -17.37 -15.59 -6.27
C ILE A 53 -17.76 -16.61 -5.19
N ILE A 54 -17.40 -16.36 -3.93
CA ILE A 54 -17.57 -17.32 -2.83
C ILE A 54 -18.94 -17.16 -2.15
N THR A 55 -19.34 -15.92 -1.85
CA THR A 55 -20.54 -15.65 -1.05
C THR A 55 -21.77 -15.40 -1.90
N ASN A 56 -21.63 -15.31 -3.22
CA ASN A 56 -22.67 -14.90 -4.17
C ASN A 56 -23.30 -13.53 -3.87
N LYS A 57 -22.69 -12.71 -3.01
CA LYS A 57 -23.14 -11.34 -2.74
C LYS A 57 -23.06 -10.54 -4.04
N VAL A 58 -24.16 -9.89 -4.41
CA VAL A 58 -24.22 -9.00 -5.57
C VAL A 58 -24.21 -7.56 -5.07
N ILE A 59 -23.36 -6.75 -5.67
CA ILE A 59 -23.35 -5.31 -5.49
C ILE A 59 -23.60 -4.65 -6.85
N ARG A 60 -24.23 -3.47 -6.80
CA ARG A 60 -24.79 -2.81 -7.99
C ARG A 60 -23.92 -1.66 -8.50
N SER A 61 -22.80 -1.36 -7.83
CA SER A 61 -21.86 -0.33 -8.24
C SER A 61 -20.42 -0.72 -7.96
N PHE A 62 -19.52 -0.33 -8.86
CA PHE A 62 -18.08 -0.48 -8.68
C PHE A 62 -17.57 0.31 -7.47
N GLU A 63 -18.14 1.48 -7.17
CA GLU A 63 -17.82 2.26 -5.96
C GLU A 63 -18.10 1.50 -4.66
N SER A 64 -19.10 0.60 -4.67
CA SER A 64 -19.38 -0.28 -3.54
C SER A 64 -18.34 -1.40 -3.38
N LEU A 65 -17.58 -1.76 -4.43
CA LEU A 65 -16.41 -2.65 -4.28
C LEU A 65 -15.31 -1.95 -3.50
N LEU A 66 -14.98 -0.73 -3.91
CA LEU A 66 -13.86 0.06 -3.39
C LEU A 66 -13.99 0.33 -1.89
N THR A 67 -15.22 0.42 -1.38
CA THR A 67 -15.52 0.67 0.04
C THR A 67 -15.61 -0.61 0.88
N ASN A 68 -15.81 -1.77 0.26
CA ASN A 68 -16.03 -3.04 0.98
C ASN A 68 -14.81 -3.97 0.95
N THR A 69 -13.81 -3.72 0.12
CA THR A 69 -12.59 -4.52 0.10
C THR A 69 -11.56 -3.92 1.05
N PRO A 70 -11.00 -4.70 1.99
CA PRO A 70 -9.94 -4.20 2.87
C PRO A 70 -8.69 -3.86 2.06
N LEU A 71 -8.14 -2.68 2.28
CA LEU A 71 -6.86 -2.25 1.72
C LEU A 71 -5.76 -2.72 2.66
N ALA A 72 -5.38 -3.99 2.52
CA ALA A 72 -4.37 -4.61 3.36
C ALA A 72 -3.63 -5.72 2.60
N GLY A 73 -2.32 -5.78 2.81
CA GLY A 73 -1.46 -6.83 2.27
C GLY A 73 -0.79 -7.64 3.37
N LEU A 74 -0.52 -8.92 3.10
CA LEU A 74 0.32 -9.77 3.95
C LEU A 74 1.67 -9.98 3.28
N LEU A 75 2.75 -9.73 4.02
CA LEU A 75 4.12 -9.97 3.58
C LEU A 75 4.73 -11.16 4.33
N MET A 76 4.60 -12.36 3.75
CA MET A 76 5.00 -13.62 4.39
C MET A 76 6.22 -14.24 3.70
N ASP A 77 7.27 -13.45 3.56
CA ASP A 77 8.51 -13.92 2.96
C ASP A 77 9.46 -14.52 3.97
N ASP A 78 10.40 -15.34 3.49
CA ASP A 78 11.53 -15.83 4.28
C ASP A 78 12.30 -14.69 4.97
N MET A 79 12.90 -15.03 6.11
CA MET A 79 13.77 -14.11 6.85
C MET A 79 14.99 -13.74 6.00
N GLY A 80 15.48 -12.50 6.14
CA GLY A 80 16.64 -12.01 5.40
C GLY A 80 16.35 -11.39 4.02
N LEU A 81 15.11 -11.44 3.53
CA LEU A 81 14.76 -10.84 2.21
C LEU A 81 14.49 -9.32 2.24
N GLY A 82 14.83 -8.65 3.34
CA GLY A 82 14.66 -7.20 3.49
C GLY A 82 13.20 -6.76 3.56
N LYS A 83 12.40 -7.41 4.40
CA LYS A 83 10.99 -7.00 4.63
C LYS A 83 10.89 -5.59 5.21
N THR A 84 11.82 -5.20 6.09
CA THR A 84 11.83 -3.87 6.69
C THR A 84 12.02 -2.78 5.63
N ILE A 85 13.04 -2.92 4.77
CA ILE A 85 13.24 -1.95 3.69
C ILE A 85 12.06 -1.92 2.71
N GLN A 86 11.40 -3.06 2.44
CA GLN A 86 10.19 -3.08 1.62
C GLN A 86 9.04 -2.32 2.27
N ALA A 87 8.81 -2.52 3.57
CA ALA A 87 7.78 -1.80 4.31
C ALA A 87 8.08 -0.29 4.34
N ILE A 88 9.30 0.11 4.71
CA ILE A 88 9.74 1.52 4.71
C ILE A 88 9.61 2.16 3.31
N SER A 89 9.89 1.39 2.26
CA SER A 89 9.70 1.84 0.88
C SER A 89 8.23 2.09 0.53
N LEU A 90 7.33 1.25 1.06
CA LEU A 90 5.88 1.40 0.91
C LEU A 90 5.39 2.68 1.60
N ILE A 91 5.82 2.90 2.84
CA ILE A 91 5.55 4.13 3.61
C ILE A 91 5.97 5.37 2.80
N GLY A 92 7.21 5.37 2.31
CA GLY A 92 7.76 6.48 1.52
C GLY A 92 6.97 6.75 0.24
N THR A 93 6.58 5.69 -0.48
CA THR A 93 5.77 5.79 -1.70
C THR A 93 4.38 6.37 -1.40
N SER A 94 3.72 5.89 -0.36
CA SER A 94 2.40 6.36 0.05
C SER A 94 2.42 7.86 0.39
N ASN A 95 3.41 8.28 1.18
CA ASN A 95 3.58 9.68 1.54
C ASN A 95 3.87 10.59 0.33
N GLU A 96 4.66 10.13 -0.65
CA GLU A 96 4.90 10.91 -1.87
C GLU A 96 3.62 11.13 -2.66
N GLN A 97 2.80 10.10 -2.84
CA GLN A 97 1.54 10.22 -3.56
C GLN A 97 0.56 11.17 -2.88
N LEU A 98 0.55 11.17 -1.54
CA LEU A 98 -0.25 12.11 -0.78
C LEU A 98 0.22 13.55 -1.02
N ILE A 99 1.54 13.79 -1.00
CA ILE A 99 2.09 15.13 -1.29
C ILE A 99 1.76 15.58 -2.71
N THR A 100 1.92 14.72 -3.72
CA THR A 100 1.59 15.09 -5.10
C THR A 100 0.11 15.39 -5.26
N ASN A 101 -0.78 14.58 -4.69
CA ASN A 101 -2.24 14.84 -4.73
C ASN A 101 -2.63 16.13 -3.99
N THR A 102 -1.99 16.44 -2.86
CA THR A 102 -2.26 17.68 -2.09
C THR A 102 -1.75 18.93 -2.79
N ARG A 103 -0.72 18.82 -3.65
CA ARG A 103 -0.29 19.95 -4.50
C ARG A 103 -1.30 20.26 -5.61
N HIS A 104 -2.09 19.27 -6.04
CA HIS A 104 -3.11 19.44 -7.08
C HIS A 104 -4.49 19.81 -6.52
N HIS A 105 -4.78 19.48 -5.25
CA HIS A 105 -6.01 19.84 -4.57
C HIS A 105 -5.70 20.53 -3.25
N HIS A 106 -6.15 21.78 -3.10
CA HIS A 106 -5.91 22.69 -1.96
C HIS A 106 -6.56 22.21 -0.64
N LEU A 107 -6.33 20.95 -0.24
CA LEU A 107 -6.80 20.36 1.02
C LEU A 107 -5.71 20.50 2.10
N PRO A 108 -6.10 20.67 3.37
CA PRO A 108 -5.15 20.67 4.48
C PRO A 108 -4.44 19.31 4.54
N THR A 109 -3.12 19.36 4.70
CA THR A 109 -2.26 18.20 4.93
C THR A 109 -2.68 17.49 6.22
N LEU A 110 -3.58 16.51 6.11
CA LEU A 110 -3.77 15.50 7.15
C LEU A 110 -2.41 14.82 7.34
N LEU A 111 -1.83 14.98 8.53
CA LEU A 111 -0.61 14.26 8.91
C LEU A 111 -0.93 12.76 8.89
N ASN A 112 -0.44 12.07 7.85
CA ASN A 112 -0.54 10.62 7.77
C ASN A 112 0.44 10.03 8.78
N HIS A 113 -0.12 9.55 9.88
CA HIS A 113 0.60 8.82 10.90
C HIS A 113 0.55 7.33 10.55
N GLN A 114 1.71 6.69 10.54
CA GLN A 114 1.83 5.26 10.31
C GLN A 114 2.49 4.63 11.53
N LEU A 115 1.88 3.57 12.05
CA LEU A 115 2.30 2.88 13.26
C LEU A 115 2.97 1.56 12.88
N ALA A 116 4.23 1.37 13.28
CA ALA A 116 4.96 0.13 13.06
C ALA A 116 5.14 -0.59 14.40
N ILE A 117 4.40 -1.69 14.59
CA ILE A 117 4.49 -2.51 15.82
C ILE A 117 5.38 -3.71 15.53
N GLY A 118 6.37 -3.95 16.40
CA GLY A 118 7.29 -5.08 16.25
C GLY A 118 7.90 -5.51 17.57
N ASN A 119 8.77 -6.53 17.51
CA ASN A 119 9.57 -6.92 18.66
C ASN A 119 10.52 -5.77 19.04
N ILE A 120 10.71 -5.54 20.35
CA ILE A 120 11.62 -4.53 20.90
C ILE A 120 13.05 -4.63 20.32
N GLN A 121 13.50 -5.83 20.00
CA GLN A 121 14.81 -6.06 19.38
C GLN A 121 14.93 -5.49 17.96
N ALA A 122 13.82 -5.43 17.21
CA ALA A 122 13.80 -4.91 15.85
C ALA A 122 13.68 -3.38 15.80
N CYS A 123 13.31 -2.74 16.92
CA CYS A 123 13.02 -1.31 16.99
C CYS A 123 14.22 -0.43 16.59
N SER A 124 15.43 -0.81 17.02
CA SER A 124 16.66 -0.08 16.68
C SER A 124 16.98 -0.17 15.19
N SER A 125 16.80 -1.34 14.58
CA SER A 125 16.96 -1.54 13.14
C SER A 125 15.96 -0.72 12.35
N TRP A 126 14.68 -0.76 12.72
CA TRP A 126 13.62 0.04 12.11
C TRP A 126 13.89 1.54 12.23
N SER A 127 14.31 2.02 13.40
CA SER A 127 14.67 3.42 13.60
C SER A 127 15.87 3.85 12.76
N THR A 128 16.83 2.96 12.52
CA THR A 128 18.03 3.28 11.72
C THR A 128 17.69 3.32 10.24
N GLU A 129 16.89 2.36 9.77
CA GLU A 129 16.47 2.30 8.37
C GLU A 129 15.49 3.44 8.02
N SER A 130 14.62 3.86 8.95
CA SER A 130 13.67 4.95 8.72
C SER A 130 14.32 6.33 8.61
N GLN A 131 15.47 6.56 9.28
CA GLN A 131 16.25 7.79 9.13
C GLN A 131 16.76 8.03 7.70
N ASN A 132 16.77 6.98 6.86
CA ASN A 132 17.13 7.11 5.46
C ASN A 132 15.99 7.69 4.60
N LEU A 133 14.77 7.79 5.13
CA LEU A 133 13.67 8.49 4.47
C LEU A 133 13.82 10.01 4.61
N PRO A 134 13.59 10.79 3.55
CA PRO A 134 13.65 12.26 3.57
C PRO A 134 12.47 12.94 4.31
N PHE A 135 11.61 12.19 5.00
CA PHE A 135 10.43 12.73 5.67
C PHE A 135 10.65 12.83 7.19
N PRO A 136 10.96 14.03 7.73
CA PRO A 136 11.25 14.20 9.14
C PRO A 136 10.02 14.17 10.07
N HIS A 137 8.79 14.08 9.53
CA HIS A 137 7.54 14.25 10.28
C HIS A 137 6.57 13.07 10.22
N SER A 138 6.95 11.95 9.61
CA SER A 138 6.23 10.70 9.81
C SER A 138 6.60 10.21 11.21
N SER A 139 5.81 10.58 12.22
CA SER A 139 6.00 10.08 13.59
C SER A 139 5.80 8.57 13.59
N LEU A 140 6.87 7.82 13.34
CA LEU A 140 6.91 6.38 13.47
C LEU A 140 6.99 6.11 14.98
N ILE A 141 5.83 5.95 15.61
CA ILE A 141 5.76 5.53 17.01
C ILE A 141 6.08 4.03 17.01
N ILE A 142 7.12 3.67 17.75
CA ILE A 142 7.60 2.31 17.95
C ILE A 142 6.97 1.76 19.24
#